data_AF-A0A3D1ZBT3-F1
#
_entry.id   AF-A0A3D1ZBT3-F1
#
_cell.length_a   1.000
_cell.length_b   1.000
_cell.length_c   1.000
_cell.angle_alpha   90.00
_cell.angle_beta   90.00
_cell.angle_gamma   90.00
#
_symmetry.space_group_name_H-M   'P 1'
#
loop_
_entity.id
_entity.type
_entity.pdbx_description
1 polymer ?
#
loop_
_entity_poly.entity_id
_entity_poly.type
_entity_poly.pdbx_seq_one_letter_code
_entity_poly.pdbx_strand_id
1 'polypeptide(L)'
;TSPGVGWLLDRFGSRVMLPAAAFFTGGAMIGLAFMNSAWQLMALFALMGLVGMSGPGALVTSVPVLKWFVRDRGKAISFMALGIPVGAMIFVPLTQVFIDAWGWRQAWVVLAILGIGVIVPLASIFVRRQPEDMGLLPDGVRPSMAATDEFSSPPAPDDEVSWTVHDAMLTGTLWRLVIVFSVLALAIGIVAVHRIPAFMDRGLDATLISFATAVDAVCAGAATFAFGMLVKRFSGRLMGSIGFALLAVASVLTIYATTTFIMFLSMAVFGLGIGGMMFLQNFIWADYFGRANVGSIRGLVMPINLAVGGIGAPLAGYVRDATGSYDSIWWVGVGLMVAVTALLAMTPPPRAQQKTSLG
;
A
#
# COMPACT_ATOMS: atom_id res chain seq x y z
N THR A 1 15.95 -3.75 -1.47
CA THR A 1 15.89 -3.54 -0.01
C THR A 1 15.48 -4.79 0.79
N SER A 2 15.10 -5.90 0.14
CA SER A 2 14.51 -7.10 0.78
C SER A 2 15.47 -8.13 1.40
N PRO A 3 16.71 -8.41 0.92
CA PRO A 3 17.51 -9.52 1.47
C PRO A 3 18.04 -9.28 2.88
N GLY A 4 18.60 -8.09 3.16
CA GLY A 4 19.20 -7.78 4.47
C GLY A 4 18.16 -7.66 5.58
N VAL A 5 16.99 -7.11 5.25
CA VAL A 5 15.87 -6.93 6.18
C VAL A 5 15.24 -8.28 6.57
N GLY A 6 15.09 -9.20 5.62
CA GLY A 6 14.66 -10.57 5.89
C GLY A 6 15.62 -11.30 6.81
N TRP A 7 16.93 -11.17 6.58
CA TRP A 7 17.95 -11.75 7.46
C TRP A 7 17.89 -11.18 8.89
N LEU A 8 17.74 -9.86 9.04
CA LEU A 8 17.56 -9.25 10.36
C LEU A 8 16.28 -9.74 11.05
N LEU A 9 15.20 -9.91 10.29
CA LEU A 9 13.93 -10.43 10.81
C LEU A 9 14.03 -11.87 11.29
N ASP A 10 14.78 -12.70 10.58
CA ASP A 10 15.03 -14.07 11.00
C ASP A 10 15.96 -14.18 12.20
N ARG A 11 16.90 -13.24 12.35
CA ARG A 11 17.85 -13.24 13.47
C ARG A 11 17.29 -12.64 14.75
N PHE A 12 16.61 -11.48 14.66
CA PHE A 12 16.17 -10.69 15.82
C PHE A 12 14.67 -10.80 16.08
N GLY A 13 13.88 -11.25 15.10
CA GLY A 13 12.43 -11.39 15.20
C GLY A 13 11.68 -10.05 15.25
N SER A 14 10.38 -10.10 15.00
CA SER A 14 9.53 -8.90 14.99
C SER A 14 9.43 -8.19 16.33
N ARG A 15 9.67 -8.92 17.44
CA ARG A 15 9.61 -8.39 18.80
C ARG A 15 10.65 -7.29 19.06
N VAL A 16 11.82 -7.37 18.44
CA VAL A 16 12.89 -6.38 18.59
C VAL A 16 12.86 -5.36 17.45
N MET A 17 12.56 -5.83 16.24
CA MET A 17 12.55 -4.96 15.07
C MET A 17 11.41 -3.93 15.08
N LEU A 18 10.21 -4.27 15.58
CA LEU A 18 9.11 -3.30 15.66
C LEU A 18 9.41 -2.15 16.62
N PRO A 19 9.85 -2.38 17.87
CA PRO A 19 10.27 -1.30 18.75
C PRO A 19 11.42 -0.48 18.17
N ALA A 20 12.44 -1.12 17.59
CA ALA A 20 13.56 -0.40 16.98
C ALA A 20 13.08 0.52 15.86
N ALA A 21 12.25 0.01 14.94
CA ALA A 21 11.65 0.81 13.88
C ALA A 21 10.81 1.96 14.44
N ALA A 22 10.01 1.72 15.48
CA ALA A 22 9.22 2.75 16.15
C ALA A 22 10.09 3.86 16.76
N PHE A 23 11.21 3.51 17.41
CA PHE A 23 12.14 4.50 17.94
C PHE A 23 12.86 5.29 16.85
N PHE A 24 13.29 4.64 15.77
CA PHE A 24 13.93 5.34 14.64
C PHE A 24 12.95 6.27 13.93
N THR A 25 11.74 5.80 13.61
CA THR A 25 10.70 6.61 12.98
C THR A 25 10.23 7.73 13.90
N GLY A 26 9.97 7.46 15.18
CA GLY A 26 9.58 8.47 16.15
C GLY A 26 10.70 9.47 16.44
N GLY A 27 11.96 9.05 16.48
CA GLY A 27 13.12 9.94 16.56
C GLY A 27 13.23 10.86 15.35
N ALA A 28 12.99 10.34 14.14
CA ALA A 28 12.95 11.15 12.92
C ALA A 28 11.78 12.16 12.94
N MET A 29 10.60 11.75 13.42
CA MET A 29 9.44 12.62 13.60
C MET A 29 9.72 13.74 14.62
N ILE A 30 10.34 13.42 15.76
CA ILE A 30 10.79 14.45 16.72
C ILE A 30 11.81 15.38 16.06
N GLY A 31 12.74 14.84 15.26
CA GLY A 31 13.69 15.62 14.48
C GLY A 31 13.02 16.65 13.55
N LEU A 32 11.86 16.33 12.96
CA LEU A 32 11.10 17.26 12.12
C LEU A 32 10.63 18.50 12.89
N ALA A 33 10.38 18.39 14.19
CA ALA A 33 9.99 19.53 15.01
C ALA A 33 11.11 20.58 15.15
N PHE A 34 12.38 20.15 15.05
CA PHE A 34 13.57 20.98 15.22
C PHE A 34 14.26 21.35 13.91
N MET A 35 13.63 21.05 12.76
CA MET A 35 14.25 21.34 11.47
C MET A 35 14.29 22.85 11.19
N ASN A 36 15.44 23.30 10.65
CA ASN A 36 15.70 24.69 10.28
C ASN A 36 16.09 24.84 8.79
N SER A 37 16.24 23.73 8.06
CA SER A 37 16.62 23.74 6.65
C SER A 37 15.87 22.68 5.85
N ALA A 38 15.60 22.95 4.58
CA ALA A 38 14.83 22.07 3.70
C ALA A 38 15.49 20.71 3.47
N TRP A 39 16.83 20.63 3.48
CA TRP A 39 17.51 19.35 3.31
C TRP A 39 17.25 18.40 4.49
N GLN A 40 17.03 18.93 5.71
CA GLN A 40 16.75 18.12 6.89
C GLN A 40 15.39 17.41 6.76
N LEU A 41 14.39 18.08 6.19
CA LEU A 41 13.10 17.49 5.85
C LEU A 41 13.30 16.27 4.94
N MET A 42 14.07 16.43 3.86
CA MET A 42 14.35 15.36 2.91
C MET A 42 15.10 14.20 3.57
N ALA A 43 16.12 14.50 4.38
CA ALA A 43 16.91 13.49 5.07
C ALA A 43 16.09 12.69 6.10
N LEU A 44 15.24 13.36 6.87
CA LEU A 44 14.38 12.73 7.88
C LEU A 44 13.30 11.87 7.23
N PHE A 45 12.64 12.35 6.16
CA PHE A 45 11.70 11.53 5.40
C PHE A 45 12.38 10.36 4.68
N ALA A 46 13.60 10.54 4.14
CA ALA A 46 14.38 9.44 3.58
C ALA A 46 14.70 8.39 4.65
N LEU A 47 15.11 8.80 5.84
CA LEU A 47 15.35 7.91 6.98
C LEU A 47 14.07 7.15 7.38
N MET A 48 12.94 7.84 7.49
CA MET A 48 11.64 7.22 7.77
C MET A 48 11.24 6.23 6.68
N GLY A 49 11.49 6.55 5.41
CA GLY A 49 11.21 5.65 4.28
C GLY A 49 12.05 4.37 4.30
N LEU A 50 13.34 4.48 4.62
CA LEU A 50 14.27 3.35 4.74
C LEU A 50 13.88 2.38 5.86
N VAL A 51 13.38 2.90 6.98
CA VAL A 51 13.04 2.11 8.18
C VAL A 51 11.58 1.62 8.15
N GLY A 52 10.63 2.50 7.77
CA GLY A 52 9.22 2.37 8.13
C GLY A 52 8.27 1.89 7.02
N MET A 53 8.44 2.29 5.76
CA MET A 53 7.30 2.26 4.82
C MET A 53 7.38 1.25 3.66
N SER A 54 8.57 0.90 3.15
CA SER A 54 8.65 0.15 1.89
C SER A 54 9.64 -1.04 1.90
N GLY A 55 10.17 -1.41 3.08
CA GLY A 55 11.00 -2.61 3.24
C GLY A 55 10.72 -3.35 4.56
N PRO A 56 11.33 -2.97 5.69
CA PRO A 56 11.20 -3.68 6.97
C PRO A 56 9.80 -3.70 7.56
N GLY A 57 9.13 -2.55 7.68
CA GLY A 57 7.87 -2.46 8.44
C GLY A 57 6.78 -3.44 8.00
N ALA A 58 6.51 -3.52 6.70
CA ALA A 58 5.48 -4.41 6.15
C ALA A 58 5.86 -5.91 6.26
N LEU A 59 7.15 -6.24 6.13
CA LEU A 59 7.63 -7.62 6.31
C LEU A 59 7.58 -8.04 7.78
N VAL A 60 7.97 -7.13 8.68
CA VAL A 60 8.03 -7.39 10.12
C VAL A 60 6.64 -7.66 10.71
N THR A 61 5.58 -7.03 10.18
CA THR A 61 4.21 -7.25 10.62
C THR A 61 3.53 -8.45 9.94
N SER A 62 3.80 -8.70 8.65
CA SER A 62 3.14 -9.77 7.90
C SER A 62 3.71 -11.16 8.14
N VAL A 63 5.03 -11.31 8.30
CA VAL A 63 5.68 -12.62 8.45
C VAL A 63 5.22 -13.38 9.71
N PRO A 64 5.12 -12.78 10.92
CA PRO A 64 4.60 -13.49 12.08
C PRO A 64 3.20 -14.03 11.85
N VAL A 65 2.31 -13.23 11.26
CA VAL A 65 0.93 -13.64 10.97
C VAL A 65 0.91 -14.89 10.08
N LEU A 66 1.79 -14.97 9.07
CA LEU A 66 1.91 -16.13 8.19
C LEU A 66 2.45 -17.39 8.88
N LYS A 67 3.28 -17.23 9.92
CA LYS A 67 3.82 -18.35 10.70
C LYS A 67 2.81 -18.87 11.72
N TRP A 68 2.04 -17.99 12.35
CA TRP A 68 1.02 -18.35 13.33
C TRP A 68 -0.22 -18.99 12.70
N PHE A 69 -0.67 -18.46 11.56
CA PHE A 69 -1.87 -18.92 10.89
C PHE A 69 -1.53 -19.78 9.68
N VAL A 70 -1.98 -21.03 9.63
CA VAL A 70 -1.85 -21.91 8.45
C VAL A 70 -3.21 -22.13 7.79
N ARG A 71 -4.21 -22.55 8.56
CA ARG A 71 -5.56 -22.81 8.04
C ARG A 71 -6.31 -21.53 7.70
N ASP A 72 -6.32 -20.56 8.61
CA ASP A 72 -7.09 -19.31 8.45
C ASP A 72 -6.23 -18.12 7.97
N ARG A 73 -5.14 -18.39 7.23
CA ARG A 73 -4.17 -17.40 6.68
C ARG A 73 -4.82 -16.16 6.07
N GLY A 74 -5.76 -16.38 5.16
CA GLY A 74 -6.43 -15.29 4.45
C GLY A 74 -7.13 -14.32 5.39
N LYS A 75 -7.86 -14.85 6.40
CA LYS A 75 -8.57 -14.03 7.39
C LYS A 75 -7.60 -13.23 8.26
N ALA A 76 -6.51 -13.87 8.70
CA ALA A 76 -5.51 -13.23 9.55
C ALA A 76 -4.80 -12.08 8.83
N ILE A 77 -4.43 -12.27 7.55
CA ILE A 77 -3.83 -11.23 6.71
C ILE A 77 -4.83 -10.09 6.48
N SER A 78 -6.10 -10.38 6.19
CA SER A 78 -7.13 -9.35 6.02
C SER A 78 -7.34 -8.54 7.30
N PHE A 79 -7.38 -9.18 8.46
CA PHE A 79 -7.53 -8.48 9.74
C PHE A 79 -6.33 -7.58 10.04
N MET A 80 -5.10 -8.05 9.82
CA MET A 80 -3.88 -7.24 9.92
C MET A 80 -3.94 -6.04 8.96
N ALA A 81 -4.40 -6.24 7.72
CA ALA A 81 -4.47 -5.19 6.72
C ALA A 81 -5.45 -4.07 7.07
N LEU A 82 -6.47 -4.32 7.91
CA LEU A 82 -7.37 -3.28 8.43
C LEU A 82 -6.66 -2.25 9.31
N GLY A 83 -5.46 -2.55 9.82
CA GLY A 83 -4.68 -1.61 10.62
C GLY A 83 -4.35 -0.31 9.88
N ILE A 84 -4.14 -0.36 8.56
CA ILE A 84 -3.84 0.82 7.74
C ILE A 84 -5.04 1.79 7.67
N PRO A 85 -6.24 1.38 7.20
CA PRO A 85 -7.39 2.27 7.13
C PRO A 85 -7.88 2.71 8.51
N VAL A 86 -7.83 1.85 9.53
CA VAL A 86 -8.18 2.23 10.92
C VAL A 86 -7.19 3.27 11.45
N GLY A 87 -5.89 3.10 11.19
CA GLY A 87 -4.86 4.06 11.55
C GLY A 87 -5.10 5.42 10.89
N ALA A 88 -5.34 5.45 9.57
CA ALA A 88 -5.65 6.68 8.86
C ALA A 88 -6.93 7.35 9.36
N MET A 89 -7.99 6.57 9.62
CA MET A 89 -9.27 7.06 10.14
C MET A 89 -9.12 7.78 11.50
N ILE A 90 -8.27 7.26 12.38
CA ILE A 90 -8.06 7.82 13.72
C ILE A 90 -7.03 8.96 13.69
N PHE A 91 -5.86 8.70 13.10
CA PHE A 91 -4.71 9.59 13.26
C PHE A 91 -4.74 10.80 12.32
N VAL A 92 -5.44 10.76 11.18
CA VAL A 92 -5.53 11.94 10.31
C VAL A 92 -6.31 13.09 10.97
N PRO A 93 -7.53 12.90 11.49
CA PRO A 93 -8.22 13.95 12.23
C PRO A 93 -7.51 14.35 13.52
N LEU A 94 -6.92 13.36 14.23
CA LEU A 94 -6.17 13.65 15.45
C LEU A 94 -4.94 14.53 15.17
N THR A 95 -4.27 14.32 14.04
CA THR A 95 -3.16 15.17 13.59
C THR A 95 -3.63 16.61 13.39
N GLN A 96 -4.80 16.80 12.77
CA GLN A 96 -5.37 18.14 12.58
C GLN A 96 -5.68 18.82 13.93
N VAL A 97 -6.28 18.11 14.88
CA VAL A 97 -6.52 18.61 16.24
C VAL A 97 -5.22 19.08 16.91
N PHE A 98 -4.13 18.32 16.77
CA PHE A 98 -2.84 18.72 17.34
C PHE A 98 -2.21 19.92 16.62
N ILE A 99 -2.38 20.01 15.29
CA ILE A 99 -1.94 21.17 14.52
C ILE A 99 -2.67 22.43 14.98
N ASP A 100 -3.98 22.36 15.17
CA ASP A 100 -4.79 23.51 15.59
C ASP A 100 -4.48 23.94 17.03
N ALA A 101 -4.22 22.98 17.93
CA ALA A 101 -3.92 23.27 19.33
C ALA A 101 -2.49 23.77 19.58
N TRP A 102 -1.48 23.16 18.92
CA TRP A 102 -0.06 23.34 19.28
C TRP A 102 0.86 23.58 18.07
N GLY A 103 0.31 23.63 16.85
CA GLY A 103 1.07 23.77 15.62
C GLY A 103 1.71 22.47 15.13
N TRP A 104 2.10 22.46 13.86
CA TRP A 104 2.61 21.27 13.18
C TRP A 104 3.91 20.70 13.76
N ARG A 105 4.76 21.54 14.37
CA ARG A 105 6.00 21.07 15.02
C ARG A 105 5.70 20.20 16.23
N GLN A 106 4.82 20.66 17.12
CA GLN A 106 4.45 19.89 18.32
C GLN A 106 3.59 18.68 17.95
N ALA A 107 2.77 18.77 16.90
CA ALA A 107 2.02 17.63 16.39
C ALA A 107 2.95 16.45 16.04
N TRP A 108 4.09 16.70 15.38
CA TRP A 108 5.09 15.64 15.11
C TRP A 108 5.62 14.97 16.38
N VAL A 109 5.95 15.76 17.41
CA VAL A 109 6.46 15.24 18.69
C VAL A 109 5.41 14.41 19.40
N VAL A 110 4.17 14.90 19.50
CA VAL A 110 3.07 14.19 20.15
C VAL A 110 2.75 12.88 19.42
N LEU A 111 2.67 12.90 18.09
CA LEU A 111 2.45 11.69 17.29
C LEU A 111 3.59 10.68 17.43
N ALA A 112 4.84 11.15 17.54
CA ALA A 112 5.99 10.29 17.79
C ALA A 112 5.90 9.60 19.17
N ILE A 113 5.56 10.36 20.21
CA ILE A 113 5.40 9.84 21.57
C ILE A 113 4.25 8.84 21.63
N LEU A 114 3.10 9.16 21.04
CA LEU A 114 1.95 8.25 20.96
C LEU A 114 2.29 6.98 20.16
N GLY A 115 2.95 7.13 19.02
CA GLY A 115 3.38 6.02 18.17
C GLY A 115 4.34 5.08 18.90
N ILE A 116 5.40 5.61 19.50
CA ILE A 116 6.34 4.85 20.33
C ILE A 116 5.61 4.21 21.51
N GLY A 117 4.82 5.01 22.24
CA GLY A 117 4.10 4.61 23.45
C GLY A 117 3.04 3.54 23.22
N VAL A 118 2.52 3.39 22.00
CA VAL A 118 1.58 2.32 21.64
C VAL A 118 2.33 1.14 21.01
N ILE A 119 3.19 1.38 20.02
CA ILE A 119 3.83 0.31 19.24
C ILE A 119 4.82 -0.48 20.10
N VAL A 120 5.66 0.18 20.90
CA VAL A 120 6.72 -0.48 21.68
C VAL A 120 6.15 -1.46 22.72
N PRO A 121 5.21 -1.08 23.61
CA PRO A 121 4.68 -2.03 24.59
C PRO A 121 3.87 -3.12 23.91
N LEU A 122 3.02 -2.80 22.91
CA LEU A 122 2.22 -3.83 22.24
C LEU A 122 3.11 -4.85 21.50
N ALA A 123 4.13 -4.39 20.79
CA ALA A 123 5.05 -5.28 20.09
C ALA A 123 5.91 -6.11 21.04
N SER A 124 6.43 -5.51 22.11
CA SER A 124 7.31 -6.21 23.06
C SER A 124 6.57 -7.25 23.90
N ILE A 125 5.31 -6.98 24.26
CA ILE A 125 4.47 -7.87 25.07
C ILE A 125 3.82 -8.95 24.21
N PHE A 126 3.08 -8.55 23.16
CA PHE A 126 2.17 -9.46 22.43
C PHE A 126 2.74 -10.06 21.16
N VAL A 127 3.66 -9.39 20.46
CA VAL A 127 4.18 -9.93 19.20
C VAL A 127 5.23 -11.02 19.48
N ARG A 128 4.99 -12.18 18.86
CA ARG A 128 5.86 -13.36 18.92
C ARG A 128 6.17 -13.83 17.50
N ARG A 129 7.41 -14.26 17.27
CA ARG A 129 7.90 -14.58 15.92
C ARG A 129 7.15 -15.75 15.31
N GLN A 130 6.94 -16.81 16.08
CA GLN A 130 6.27 -18.04 15.65
C GLN A 130 5.71 -18.79 16.87
N PRO A 131 4.68 -19.63 16.72
CA PRO A 131 4.04 -20.34 17.83
C PRO A 131 5.00 -21.32 18.53
N GLU A 132 5.96 -21.88 17.79
CA GLU A 132 6.93 -22.86 18.31
C GLU A 132 7.84 -22.26 19.38
N ASP A 133 8.11 -20.95 19.34
CA ASP A 133 8.88 -20.24 20.36
C ASP A 133 8.16 -20.23 21.73
N MET A 134 6.86 -20.52 21.73
CA MET A 134 6.01 -20.61 22.92
C MET A 134 5.62 -22.07 23.24
N GLY A 135 6.20 -23.05 22.54
CA GLY A 135 5.79 -24.45 22.63
C GLY A 135 4.39 -24.74 22.07
N LEU A 136 3.87 -23.84 21.22
CA LEU A 136 2.58 -24.00 20.54
C LEU A 136 2.78 -24.51 19.11
N LEU A 137 1.71 -25.04 18.52
CA LEU A 137 1.67 -25.41 17.11
C LEU A 137 0.96 -24.33 16.29
N PRO A 138 1.29 -24.17 14.99
CA PRO A 138 0.55 -23.30 14.09
C PRO A 138 -0.93 -23.66 14.00
N ASP A 139 -1.78 -22.66 13.78
CA ASP A 139 -3.22 -22.84 13.63
C ASP A 139 -3.56 -23.86 12.53
N GLY A 140 -4.33 -24.88 12.90
CA GLY A 140 -4.73 -25.98 12.03
C GLY A 140 -3.83 -27.22 12.10
N VAL A 141 -2.70 -27.17 12.81
CA VAL A 141 -1.83 -28.34 13.03
C VAL A 141 -2.23 -29.02 14.34
N ARG A 142 -2.74 -30.26 14.27
CA ARG A 142 -3.01 -31.09 15.46
C ARG A 142 -1.71 -31.78 15.91
N PRO A 143 -1.49 -32.01 17.22
CA PRO A 143 -0.37 -32.84 17.68
C PRO A 143 -0.53 -34.24 17.07
N SER A 144 0.38 -34.63 16.18
CA SER A 144 0.39 -35.99 15.66
C SER A 144 0.91 -36.92 16.75
N MET A 145 0.02 -37.67 17.40
CA MET A 145 0.40 -39.00 17.88
C MET A 145 0.42 -39.89 16.64
N ALA A 146 1.64 -40.28 16.24
CA ALA A 146 2.03 -41.21 15.17
C ALA A 146 2.91 -40.54 14.10
N ALA A 147 4.22 -40.68 14.30
CA ALA A 147 5.17 -40.69 13.21
C ALA A 147 5.08 -42.04 12.51
N THR A 148 4.32 -42.10 11.42
CA THR A 148 4.42 -43.04 10.30
C THR A 148 3.28 -42.66 9.36
N ASP A 149 3.59 -41.79 8.40
CA ASP A 149 3.32 -42.06 6.99
C ASP A 149 3.83 -40.88 6.16
N GLU A 150 4.38 -41.25 5.02
CA GLU A 150 5.11 -40.47 4.05
C GLU A 150 4.57 -39.05 3.87
N PHE A 151 5.49 -38.06 3.90
CA PHE A 151 5.25 -36.74 3.34
C PHE A 151 5.08 -36.84 1.82
N SER A 152 3.93 -37.35 1.40
CA SER A 152 3.33 -36.98 0.12
C SER A 152 2.82 -35.56 0.30
N SER A 153 3.67 -34.58 -0.05
CA SER A 153 3.16 -33.24 -0.38
C SER A 153 1.99 -33.44 -1.34
N PRO A 154 0.79 -32.88 -1.08
CA PRO A 154 -0.26 -32.91 -2.10
C PRO A 154 0.37 -32.37 -3.39
N PRO A 155 0.21 -33.04 -4.54
CA PRO A 155 0.78 -32.55 -5.78
C PRO A 155 0.33 -31.09 -5.91
N ALA A 156 1.30 -30.18 -5.98
CA ALA A 156 1.00 -28.83 -6.44
C ALA A 156 0.21 -29.02 -7.74
N PRO A 157 -0.91 -28.32 -7.98
CA PRO A 157 -1.67 -28.52 -9.20
C PRO A 157 -0.71 -28.37 -10.38
N ASP A 158 -0.43 -29.49 -11.05
CA ASP A 158 0.66 -29.67 -12.02
C ASP A 158 0.47 -28.86 -13.33
N ASP A 159 -0.48 -27.92 -13.34
CA ASP A 159 -0.86 -27.10 -14.49
C ASP A 159 -0.80 -25.58 -14.21
N GLU A 160 -0.31 -25.13 -13.05
CA GLU A 160 -0.14 -23.70 -12.82
C GLU A 160 1.11 -23.20 -13.58
N VAL A 161 0.90 -22.70 -14.81
CA VAL A 161 1.95 -22.04 -15.60
C VAL A 161 2.54 -20.90 -14.77
N SER A 162 3.72 -21.15 -14.18
CA SER A 162 4.47 -20.14 -13.44
C SER A 162 5.57 -19.59 -14.32
N TRP A 163 5.51 -18.30 -14.61
CA TRP A 163 6.49 -17.59 -15.41
C TRP A 163 7.77 -17.38 -14.61
N THR A 164 8.93 -17.52 -15.26
CA THR A 164 10.18 -17.02 -14.69
C THR A 164 10.23 -15.49 -14.82
N VAL A 165 11.11 -14.82 -14.06
CA VAL A 165 11.31 -13.37 -14.19
C VAL A 165 11.73 -13.01 -15.62
N HIS A 166 12.63 -13.81 -16.20
CA HIS A 166 13.11 -13.62 -17.56
C HIS A 166 11.96 -13.73 -18.58
N ASP A 167 11.17 -14.80 -18.52
CA ASP A 167 10.08 -15.01 -19.48
C ASP A 167 9.00 -13.93 -19.33
N ALA A 168 8.70 -13.51 -18.10
CA ALA A 168 7.75 -12.44 -17.83
C ALA A 168 8.20 -11.11 -18.46
N MET A 169 9.50 -10.77 -18.39
CA MET A 169 10.06 -9.55 -18.99
C MET A 169 9.92 -9.49 -20.51
N LEU A 170 9.87 -10.64 -21.17
CA LEU A 170 9.66 -10.74 -22.62
C LEU A 170 8.19 -10.53 -23.02
N THR A 171 7.25 -10.50 -22.06
CA THR A 171 5.83 -10.30 -22.36
C THR A 171 5.47 -8.81 -22.47
N GLY A 172 4.69 -8.45 -23.50
CA GLY A 172 4.08 -7.12 -23.57
C GLY A 172 3.10 -6.85 -22.42
N THR A 173 2.49 -7.90 -21.85
CA THR A 173 1.59 -7.80 -20.70
C THR A 173 2.28 -7.24 -19.46
N LEU A 174 3.52 -7.67 -19.16
CA LEU A 174 4.28 -7.15 -18.02
C LEU A 174 4.46 -5.64 -18.14
N TRP A 175 4.92 -5.16 -19.29
CA TRP A 175 5.19 -3.73 -19.49
C TRP A 175 3.93 -2.86 -19.50
N ARG A 176 2.79 -3.38 -19.97
CA ARG A 176 1.49 -2.70 -19.80
C ARG A 176 1.12 -2.54 -18.33
N LEU A 177 1.31 -3.58 -17.52
CA LEU A 177 1.07 -3.50 -16.07
C LEU A 177 2.06 -2.56 -15.37
N VAL A 178 3.33 -2.53 -15.79
CA VAL A 178 4.32 -1.55 -15.31
C VAL A 178 3.80 -0.13 -15.56
N ILE A 179 3.35 0.18 -16.78
CA ILE A 179 2.80 1.51 -17.12
C ILE A 179 1.58 1.82 -16.25
N VAL A 180 0.62 0.89 -16.16
CA VAL A 180 -0.61 1.05 -15.36
C VAL A 180 -0.29 1.40 -13.90
N PHE A 181 0.60 0.64 -13.26
CA PHE A 181 0.94 0.86 -11.85
C PHE A 181 1.93 2.02 -11.63
N SER A 182 2.74 2.37 -12.62
CA SER A 182 3.60 3.56 -12.58
C SER A 182 2.77 4.85 -12.65
N VAL A 183 1.74 4.88 -13.51
CA VAL A 183 0.80 6.00 -13.57
C VAL A 183 -0.02 6.11 -12.29
N LEU A 184 -0.46 4.99 -11.71
CA LEU A 184 -1.07 4.98 -10.38
C LEU A 184 -0.12 5.56 -9.32
N ALA A 185 1.15 5.14 -9.32
CA ALA A 185 2.14 5.64 -8.37
C ALA A 185 2.38 7.15 -8.53
N LEU A 186 2.44 7.66 -9.76
CA LEU A 186 2.51 9.10 -10.06
C LEU A 186 1.32 9.85 -9.46
N ALA A 187 0.10 9.36 -9.69
CA ALA A 187 -1.12 9.97 -9.17
C ALA A 187 -1.19 9.95 -7.64
N ILE A 188 -0.76 8.86 -7.00
CA ILE A 188 -0.62 8.79 -5.54
C ILE A 188 0.38 9.86 -5.05
N GLY A 189 1.51 10.02 -5.73
CA GLY A 189 2.50 11.05 -5.40
C GLY A 189 1.93 12.47 -5.48
N ILE A 190 1.15 12.78 -6.52
CA ILE A 190 0.46 14.07 -6.68
C ILE A 190 -0.51 14.30 -5.51
N VAL A 191 -1.39 13.33 -5.25
CA VAL A 191 -2.46 13.44 -4.25
C VAL A 191 -1.92 13.55 -2.83
N ALA A 192 -0.86 12.78 -2.50
CA ALA A 192 -0.32 12.67 -1.15
C ALA A 192 0.10 14.03 -0.55
N VAL A 193 0.56 14.96 -1.39
CA VAL A 193 1.04 16.28 -0.92
C VAL A 193 0.07 17.39 -1.26
N HIS A 194 -0.56 17.37 -2.43
CA HIS A 194 -1.25 18.55 -2.97
C HIS A 194 -2.78 18.49 -2.89
N ARG A 195 -3.40 17.34 -2.58
CA ARG A 195 -4.86 17.26 -2.53
C ARG A 195 -5.46 18.04 -1.36
N ILE A 196 -4.88 17.92 -0.17
CA ILE A 196 -5.34 18.68 1.02
C ILE A 196 -5.16 20.19 0.80
N PRO A 197 -3.97 20.69 0.41
CA PRO A 197 -3.79 22.11 0.05
C PRO A 197 -4.75 22.59 -1.05
N ALA A 198 -5.07 21.77 -2.05
CA ALA A 198 -6.02 22.16 -3.10
C ALA A 198 -7.44 22.43 -2.57
N PHE A 199 -7.88 21.72 -1.52
CA PHE A 199 -9.15 22.02 -0.85
C PHE A 199 -9.04 23.27 0.03
N MET A 200 -7.91 23.44 0.72
CA MET A 200 -7.65 24.63 1.55
C MET A 200 -7.57 25.92 0.70
N ASP A 201 -6.95 25.86 -0.49
CA ASP A 201 -6.88 26.98 -1.45
C ASP A 201 -8.29 27.44 -1.90
N ARG A 202 -9.31 26.58 -1.78
CA ARG A 202 -10.71 26.91 -2.05
C ARG A 202 -11.49 27.33 -0.80
N GLY A 203 -10.81 27.53 0.33
CA GLY A 203 -11.40 27.99 1.59
C GLY A 203 -12.12 26.90 2.39
N LEU A 204 -11.92 25.62 2.06
CA LEU A 204 -12.50 24.53 2.84
C LEU A 204 -11.74 24.33 4.16
N ASP A 205 -12.49 24.10 5.22
CA ASP A 205 -11.96 23.94 6.57
C ASP A 205 -11.07 22.69 6.70
N ALA A 206 -9.88 22.88 7.30
CA ALA A 206 -8.88 21.82 7.45
C ALA A 206 -9.38 20.66 8.33
N THR A 207 -10.20 20.94 9.35
CA THR A 207 -10.81 19.91 10.20
C THR A 207 -11.76 19.04 9.37
N LEU A 208 -12.63 19.65 8.56
CA LEU A 208 -13.51 18.91 7.66
C LEU A 208 -12.74 18.12 6.59
N ILE A 209 -11.66 18.67 6.04
CA ILE A 209 -10.78 17.95 5.10
C ILE A 209 -10.15 16.72 5.78
N SER A 210 -9.74 16.84 7.04
CA SER A 210 -9.16 15.72 7.80
C SER A 210 -10.18 14.59 8.02
N PHE A 211 -11.43 14.92 8.34
CA PHE A 211 -12.52 13.95 8.45
C PHE A 211 -12.87 13.32 7.09
N ALA A 212 -12.88 14.10 6.01
CA ALA A 212 -13.10 13.55 4.68
C ALA A 212 -11.96 12.58 4.27
N THR A 213 -10.72 12.85 4.68
CA THR A 213 -9.58 11.95 4.47
C THR A 213 -9.71 10.66 5.29
N ALA A 214 -10.31 10.72 6.48
CA ALA A 214 -10.68 9.52 7.22
C ALA A 214 -11.74 8.68 6.48
N VAL A 215 -12.74 9.34 5.85
CA VAL A 215 -13.75 8.67 5.01
C VAL A 215 -13.11 7.98 3.80
N ASP A 216 -12.16 8.64 3.13
CA ASP A 216 -11.34 8.05 2.05
C ASP A 216 -10.73 6.71 2.48
N ALA A 217 -10.06 6.68 3.64
CA ALA A 217 -9.45 5.46 4.18
C ALA A 217 -10.48 4.34 4.46
N VAL A 218 -11.64 4.68 5.04
CA VAL A 218 -12.72 3.71 5.31
C VAL A 218 -13.27 3.13 4.01
N CYS A 219 -13.54 3.99 3.02
CA CYS A 219 -14.00 3.58 1.69
C CYS A 219 -12.97 2.69 0.99
N ALA A 220 -11.67 2.98 1.11
CA ALA A 220 -10.61 2.14 0.57
C ALA A 220 -10.60 0.74 1.21
N GLY A 221 -10.67 0.66 2.55
CA GLY A 221 -10.77 -0.63 3.23
C GLY A 221 -12.00 -1.44 2.81
N ALA A 222 -13.17 -0.80 2.75
CA ALA A 222 -14.42 -1.42 2.33
C ALA A 222 -14.37 -1.93 0.88
N ALA A 223 -13.84 -1.13 -0.05
CA ALA A 223 -13.70 -1.51 -1.45
C ALA A 223 -12.69 -2.64 -1.64
N THR A 224 -11.53 -2.61 -0.97
CA THR A 224 -10.56 -3.72 -1.00
C THR A 224 -11.21 -5.03 -0.56
N PHE A 225 -11.98 -5.01 0.54
CA PHE A 225 -12.68 -6.18 1.03
C PHE A 225 -13.76 -6.67 0.07
N ALA A 226 -14.62 -5.77 -0.42
CA ALA A 226 -15.67 -6.08 -1.40
C ALA A 226 -15.08 -6.70 -2.67
N PHE A 227 -13.98 -6.12 -3.17
CA PHE A 227 -13.32 -6.60 -4.37
C PHE A 227 -12.68 -7.99 -4.15
N GLY A 228 -12.11 -8.23 -2.97
CA GLY A 228 -11.63 -9.56 -2.58
C GLY A 228 -12.71 -10.65 -2.64
N MET A 229 -13.97 -10.32 -2.31
CA MET A 229 -15.08 -11.26 -2.42
C MET A 229 -15.58 -11.44 -3.87
N LEU A 230 -15.56 -10.36 -4.66
CA LEU A 230 -16.11 -10.33 -6.01
C LEU A 230 -15.19 -10.94 -7.08
N VAL A 231 -13.89 -11.07 -6.82
CA VAL A 231 -12.93 -11.62 -7.80
C VAL A 231 -13.24 -13.05 -8.24
N LYS A 232 -13.98 -13.83 -7.42
CA LYS A 232 -14.44 -15.17 -7.82
C LYS A 232 -15.45 -15.15 -8.97
N ARG A 233 -16.12 -14.02 -9.19
CA ARG A 233 -17.18 -13.84 -10.20
C ARG A 233 -16.77 -12.94 -11.35
N PHE A 234 -15.78 -12.07 -11.14
CA PHE A 234 -15.36 -11.07 -12.11
C PHE A 234 -13.84 -11.12 -12.29
N SER A 235 -13.37 -10.93 -13.53
CA SER A 235 -11.94 -10.86 -13.82
C SER A 235 -11.27 -9.70 -13.06
N GLY A 236 -10.06 -9.92 -12.53
CA GLY A 236 -9.29 -8.87 -11.85
C GLY A 236 -9.12 -7.61 -12.71
N ARG A 237 -8.97 -7.81 -14.03
CA ARG A 237 -8.92 -6.73 -15.03
C ARG A 237 -10.13 -5.80 -15.00
N LEU A 238 -11.35 -6.34 -15.02
CA LEU A 238 -12.58 -5.55 -14.98
C LEU A 238 -12.66 -4.73 -13.68
N MET A 239 -12.34 -5.38 -12.56
CA MET A 239 -12.38 -4.74 -11.24
C MET A 239 -11.35 -3.61 -11.13
N GLY A 240 -10.15 -3.83 -11.69
CA GLY A 240 -9.14 -2.80 -11.81
C GLY A 240 -9.59 -1.62 -12.68
N SER A 241 -10.20 -1.89 -13.84
CA SER A 241 -10.75 -0.84 -14.70
C SER A 241 -11.83 -0.01 -13.98
N ILE A 242 -12.70 -0.66 -13.19
CA ILE A 242 -13.67 0.06 -12.35
C ILE A 242 -12.95 0.96 -11.33
N GLY A 243 -11.91 0.47 -10.67
CA GLY A 243 -11.15 1.26 -9.71
C GLY A 243 -10.49 2.49 -10.34
N PHE A 244 -9.88 2.36 -11.52
CA PHE A 244 -9.30 3.51 -12.23
C PHE A 244 -10.35 4.49 -12.73
N ALA A 245 -11.51 4.00 -13.20
CA ALA A 245 -12.63 4.87 -13.56
C ALA A 245 -13.14 5.67 -12.35
N LEU A 246 -13.23 5.04 -11.17
CA LEU A 246 -13.57 5.73 -9.93
C LEU A 246 -12.53 6.80 -9.58
N LEU A 247 -11.23 6.53 -9.75
CA LEU A 247 -10.17 7.53 -9.53
C LEU A 247 -10.26 8.71 -10.51
N ALA A 248 -10.62 8.46 -11.77
CA ALA A 248 -10.88 9.53 -12.74
C ALA A 248 -12.07 10.40 -12.31
N VAL A 249 -13.20 9.77 -11.91
CA VAL A 249 -14.38 10.48 -11.41
C VAL A 249 -14.05 11.26 -10.14
N ALA A 250 -13.31 10.67 -9.20
CA ALA A 250 -12.87 11.34 -7.98
C ALA A 250 -12.00 12.56 -8.27
N SER A 251 -11.15 12.50 -9.30
CA SER A 251 -10.32 13.62 -9.73
C SER A 251 -11.15 14.75 -10.32
N VAL A 252 -12.18 14.44 -11.13
CA VAL A 252 -13.16 15.45 -11.60
C VAL A 252 -13.90 16.08 -10.42
N LEU A 253 -14.38 15.26 -9.48
CA LEU A 253 -15.02 15.77 -8.25
C LEU A 253 -14.06 16.64 -7.44
N THR A 254 -12.77 16.29 -7.39
CA THR A 254 -11.73 17.09 -6.72
C THR A 254 -11.61 18.46 -7.38
N ILE A 255 -11.68 18.58 -8.70
CA ILE A 255 -11.60 19.87 -9.42
C ILE A 255 -12.76 20.79 -9.03
N TYR A 256 -13.97 20.24 -8.91
CA TYR A 256 -15.18 21.01 -8.63
C TYR A 256 -15.60 21.04 -7.15
N ALA A 257 -14.73 20.59 -6.24
CA ALA A 257 -15.01 20.57 -4.81
C ALA A 257 -14.92 21.99 -4.20
N THR A 258 -16.00 22.75 -4.34
CA THR A 258 -16.19 24.08 -3.72
C THR A 258 -17.08 24.03 -2.47
N THR A 259 -17.69 22.88 -2.18
CA THR A 259 -18.53 22.66 -1.01
C THR A 259 -18.05 21.44 -0.24
N THR A 260 -18.32 21.41 1.07
CA THR A 260 -18.03 20.27 1.95
C THR A 260 -18.60 18.97 1.39
N PHE A 261 -19.85 19.00 0.88
CA PHE A 261 -20.48 17.81 0.33
C PHE A 261 -19.70 17.21 -0.85
N ILE A 262 -19.32 18.03 -1.84
CA ILE A 262 -18.58 17.56 -3.01
C ILE A 262 -17.19 17.06 -2.62
N MET A 263 -16.54 17.70 -1.64
CA MET A 263 -15.26 17.24 -1.10
C MET A 263 -15.37 15.85 -0.46
N PHE A 264 -16.37 15.63 0.42
CA PHE A 264 -16.59 14.31 1.03
C PHE A 264 -16.94 13.25 -0.02
N LEU A 265 -17.76 13.59 -1.01
CA LEU A 265 -18.08 12.69 -2.12
C LEU A 265 -16.82 12.35 -2.93
N SER A 266 -15.99 13.34 -3.24
CA SER A 266 -14.71 13.15 -3.94
C SER A 266 -13.78 12.19 -3.17
N MET A 267 -13.63 12.42 -1.87
CA MET A 267 -12.81 11.59 -0.97
C MET A 267 -13.33 10.16 -0.85
N ALA A 268 -14.64 9.98 -0.71
CA ALA A 268 -15.26 8.65 -0.65
C ALA A 268 -15.06 7.88 -1.97
N VAL A 269 -15.31 8.52 -3.12
CA VAL A 269 -15.14 7.90 -4.44
C VAL A 269 -13.67 7.58 -4.71
N PHE A 270 -12.75 8.46 -4.30
CA PHE A 270 -11.31 8.21 -4.37
C PHE A 270 -10.93 6.97 -3.56
N GLY A 271 -11.41 6.87 -2.32
CA GLY A 271 -11.18 5.74 -1.45
C GLY A 271 -11.66 4.44 -2.08
N LEU A 272 -12.87 4.41 -2.63
CA LEU A 272 -13.38 3.23 -3.35
C LEU A 272 -12.45 2.82 -4.52
N GLY A 273 -11.94 3.80 -5.28
CA GLY A 273 -10.98 3.58 -6.36
C GLY A 273 -9.65 3.01 -5.87
N ILE A 274 -9.04 3.63 -4.85
CA ILE A 274 -7.79 3.16 -4.23
C ILE A 274 -7.95 1.77 -3.64
N GLY A 275 -9.06 1.50 -2.96
CA GLY A 275 -9.33 0.18 -2.40
C GLY A 275 -9.34 -0.91 -3.46
N GLY A 276 -9.92 -0.63 -4.63
CA GLY A 276 -9.86 -1.52 -5.78
C GLY A 276 -8.45 -1.71 -6.33
N MET A 277 -7.63 -0.66 -6.33
CA MET A 277 -6.22 -0.73 -6.74
C MET A 277 -5.36 -1.53 -5.76
N MET A 278 -5.57 -1.37 -4.45
CA MET A 278 -4.88 -2.16 -3.42
C MET A 278 -5.17 -3.65 -3.56
N PHE A 279 -6.41 -4.01 -3.90
CA PHE A 279 -6.76 -5.39 -4.23
C PHE A 279 -6.03 -5.86 -5.50
N LEU A 280 -6.19 -5.12 -6.60
CA LEU A 280 -5.63 -5.49 -7.90
C LEU A 280 -4.11 -5.68 -7.85
N GLN A 281 -3.39 -4.75 -7.20
CA GLN A 281 -1.93 -4.77 -7.12
C GLN A 281 -1.39 -5.99 -6.38
N ASN A 282 -2.19 -6.62 -5.52
CA ASN A 282 -1.82 -7.87 -4.85
C ASN A 282 -2.29 -9.12 -5.61
N PHE A 283 -3.34 -9.01 -6.42
CA PHE A 283 -3.95 -10.13 -7.13
C PHE A 283 -3.35 -10.37 -8.53
N ILE A 284 -3.25 -9.34 -9.38
CA ILE A 284 -3.04 -9.50 -10.83
C ILE A 284 -1.69 -10.15 -11.18
N TRP A 285 -0.65 -9.94 -10.36
CA TRP A 285 0.67 -10.52 -10.63
C TRP A 285 0.67 -12.04 -10.50
N ALA A 286 -0.01 -12.57 -9.48
CA ALA A 286 -0.13 -14.00 -9.29
C ALA A 286 -1.09 -14.62 -10.32
N ASP A 287 -2.18 -13.90 -10.64
CA ASP A 287 -3.17 -14.32 -11.64
C ASP A 287 -2.57 -14.42 -13.05
N TYR A 288 -1.66 -13.51 -13.42
CA TYR A 288 -1.10 -13.44 -14.77
C TYR A 288 0.20 -14.24 -14.93
N PHE A 289 1.06 -14.24 -13.91
CA PHE A 289 2.41 -14.81 -14.01
C PHE A 289 2.62 -16.06 -13.14
N GLY A 290 1.60 -16.49 -12.40
CA GLY A 290 1.69 -17.59 -11.46
C GLY A 290 2.34 -17.18 -10.14
N ARG A 291 2.20 -18.05 -9.13
CA ARG A 291 2.57 -17.74 -7.74
C ARG A 291 4.05 -17.93 -7.43
N ALA A 292 4.76 -18.82 -8.13
CA ALA A 292 6.10 -19.24 -7.70
C ALA A 292 7.14 -18.11 -7.73
N ASN A 293 7.08 -17.25 -8.76
CA ASN A 293 8.05 -16.15 -8.95
C ASN A 293 7.45 -14.75 -8.72
N VAL A 294 6.23 -14.64 -8.20
CA VAL A 294 5.49 -13.37 -8.09
C VAL A 294 6.25 -12.31 -7.28
N GLY A 295 6.95 -12.73 -6.22
CA GLY A 295 7.76 -11.84 -5.38
C GLY A 295 8.92 -11.22 -6.15
N SER A 296 9.63 -12.03 -6.95
CA SER A 296 10.75 -11.57 -7.78
C SER A 296 10.29 -10.66 -8.91
N ILE A 297 9.17 -10.99 -9.58
CA ILE A 297 8.58 -10.15 -10.63
C ILE A 297 8.16 -8.79 -10.05
N ARG A 298 7.45 -8.78 -8.91
CA ARG A 298 7.08 -7.54 -8.22
C ARG A 298 8.32 -6.75 -7.78
N GLY A 299 9.37 -7.44 -7.33
CA GLY A 299 10.64 -6.83 -6.93
C GLY A 299 11.35 -6.11 -8.08
N LEU A 300 11.22 -6.60 -9.32
CA LEU A 300 11.74 -5.94 -10.52
C LEU A 300 10.95 -4.66 -10.86
N VAL A 301 9.62 -4.72 -10.73
CA VAL A 301 8.72 -3.63 -11.14
C VAL A 301 8.64 -2.51 -10.11
N MET A 302 8.74 -2.83 -8.81
CA MET A 302 8.55 -1.87 -7.72
C MET A 302 9.49 -0.66 -7.78
N PRO A 303 10.81 -0.78 -8.07
CA PRO A 303 11.70 0.37 -8.22
C PRO A 303 11.25 1.35 -9.31
N ILE A 304 10.74 0.84 -10.44
CA ILE A 304 10.23 1.67 -11.54
C ILE A 304 9.02 2.46 -11.07
N ASN A 305 8.05 1.79 -10.44
CA ASN A 305 6.87 2.46 -9.91
C ASN A 305 7.22 3.50 -8.85
N LEU A 306 8.20 3.23 -7.97
CA LEU A 306 8.65 4.19 -6.96
C LEU A 306 9.35 5.40 -7.59
N ALA A 307 10.19 5.18 -8.60
CA ALA A 307 10.87 6.26 -9.32
C ALA A 307 9.86 7.18 -10.01
N VAL A 308 8.87 6.61 -10.71
CA VAL A 308 7.80 7.37 -11.37
C VAL A 308 6.90 8.06 -10.34
N GLY A 309 6.54 7.36 -9.25
CA GLY A 309 5.72 7.93 -8.17
C GLY A 309 6.38 9.12 -7.48
N GLY A 310 7.70 9.08 -7.28
CA GLY A 310 8.48 10.17 -6.70
C GLY A 310 8.46 11.47 -7.51
N ILE A 311 8.12 11.42 -8.80
CA ILE A 311 7.97 12.60 -9.66
C ILE A 311 6.66 13.34 -9.36
N GLY A 312 5.64 12.66 -8.84
CA GLY A 312 4.28 13.19 -8.75
C GLY A 312 4.15 14.48 -7.93
N ALA A 313 4.67 14.49 -6.69
CA ALA A 313 4.58 15.68 -5.83
C ALA A 313 5.39 16.86 -6.39
N PRO A 314 6.68 16.73 -6.77
CA PRO A 314 7.42 17.83 -7.41
C PRO A 314 6.74 18.38 -8.66
N LEU A 315 6.17 17.51 -9.49
CA LEU A 315 5.44 17.92 -10.70
C LEU A 315 4.21 18.77 -10.36
N ALA A 316 3.40 18.34 -9.39
CA ALA A 316 2.23 19.08 -8.95
C ALA A 316 2.60 20.41 -8.29
N GLY A 317 3.66 20.45 -7.49
CA GLY A 317 4.23 21.69 -6.95
C GLY A 317 4.65 22.67 -8.03
N TYR A 318 5.43 22.21 -9.02
CA TYR A 318 5.84 23.04 -10.15
C TYR A 318 4.65 23.63 -10.92
N VAL A 319 3.61 22.82 -11.18
CA VAL A 319 2.39 23.30 -11.84
C VAL A 319 1.68 24.36 -10.99
N ARG A 320 1.59 24.16 -9.68
CA ARG A 320 0.99 25.13 -8.76
C ARG A 320 1.77 26.45 -8.72
N ASP A 321 3.09 26.39 -8.74
CA ASP A 321 3.96 27.57 -8.74
C ASP A 321 3.86 28.34 -10.06
N ALA A 322 3.77 27.62 -11.19
CA ALA A 322 3.69 28.22 -12.52
C ALA A 322 2.30 28.79 -12.86
N THR A 323 1.22 28.16 -12.37
CA THR A 323 -0.15 28.50 -12.78
C THR A 323 -1.01 29.13 -11.68
N GLY A 324 -0.57 29.05 -10.42
CA GLY A 324 -1.37 29.48 -9.27
C GLY A 324 -2.53 28.54 -8.91
N SER A 325 -2.73 27.44 -9.65
CA SER A 325 -3.82 26.48 -9.43
C SER A 325 -3.35 25.03 -9.58
N TYR A 326 -4.11 24.09 -9.04
CA TYR A 326 -3.91 22.65 -9.22
C TYR A 326 -4.78 22.05 -10.33
N ASP A 327 -5.72 22.80 -10.90
CA ASP A 327 -6.74 22.22 -11.79
C ASP A 327 -6.15 21.56 -13.04
N SER A 328 -5.07 22.13 -13.60
CA SER A 328 -4.38 21.57 -14.76
C SER A 328 -3.74 20.20 -14.45
N ILE A 329 -3.07 20.06 -13.30
CA ILE A 329 -2.48 18.77 -12.91
C ILE A 329 -3.58 17.74 -12.57
N TRP A 330 -4.71 18.16 -12.03
CA TRP A 330 -5.87 17.28 -11.84
C TRP A 330 -6.47 16.79 -13.16
N TRP A 331 -6.61 17.65 -14.16
CA TRP A 331 -7.07 17.25 -15.50
C TRP A 331 -6.11 16.29 -16.20
N VAL A 332 -4.80 16.50 -16.05
CA VAL A 332 -3.79 15.51 -16.49
C VAL A 332 -4.01 14.18 -15.77
N GLY A 333 -4.25 14.21 -14.45
CA GLY A 333 -4.62 13.04 -13.66
C GLY A 333 -5.86 12.32 -14.20
N VAL A 334 -6.93 13.04 -14.52
CA VAL A 334 -8.15 12.48 -15.13
C VAL A 334 -7.82 11.76 -16.44
N GLY A 335 -7.10 12.42 -17.35
CA GLY A 335 -6.71 11.84 -18.64
C GLY A 335 -5.87 10.58 -18.47
N LEU A 336 -4.90 10.60 -17.56
CA LEU A 336 -4.06 9.46 -17.24
C LEU A 336 -4.87 8.29 -16.66
N MET A 337 -5.78 8.55 -15.71
CA MET A 337 -6.65 7.52 -15.11
C MET A 337 -7.57 6.87 -16.15
N VAL A 338 -8.14 7.66 -17.08
CA VAL A 338 -8.94 7.15 -18.20
C VAL A 338 -8.08 6.30 -19.15
N ALA A 339 -6.88 6.77 -19.48
CA ALA A 339 -5.96 6.04 -20.36
C ALA A 339 -5.56 4.69 -19.76
N VAL A 340 -5.21 4.63 -18.47
CA VAL A 340 -4.86 3.35 -17.82
C VAL A 340 -6.07 2.46 -17.55
N THR A 341 -7.27 3.02 -17.41
CA THR A 341 -8.53 2.25 -17.39
C THR A 341 -8.67 1.44 -18.68
N ALA A 342 -8.51 2.09 -19.84
CA ALA A 342 -8.59 1.47 -21.15
C ALA A 342 -7.42 0.48 -21.38
N LEU A 343 -6.19 0.89 -21.07
CA LEU A 343 -5.00 0.05 -21.20
C LEU A 343 -5.15 -1.24 -20.38
N LEU A 344 -5.58 -1.14 -19.13
CA LEU A 344 -5.79 -2.30 -18.29
C LEU A 344 -6.89 -3.19 -18.86
N ALA A 345 -8.03 -2.64 -19.28
CA ALA A 345 -9.12 -3.38 -19.91
C ALA A 345 -8.66 -4.18 -21.15
N MET A 346 -7.67 -3.66 -21.88
CA MET A 346 -7.07 -4.28 -23.07
C MET A 346 -5.85 -5.17 -22.77
N THR A 347 -5.49 -5.39 -21.50
CA THR A 347 -4.31 -6.16 -21.10
C THR A 347 -4.71 -7.59 -20.70
N PRO A 348 -4.71 -8.57 -21.63
CA PRO A 348 -5.01 -9.95 -21.30
C PRO A 348 -3.88 -10.62 -20.50
N PRO A 349 -4.16 -11.75 -19.83
CA PRO A 349 -3.11 -12.58 -19.24
C PRO A 349 -2.10 -13.00 -20.33
N PRO A 350 -0.80 -13.10 -20.00
CA PRO A 350 0.21 -13.52 -20.94
C PRO A 350 -0.04 -14.97 -21.36
N ARG A 351 0.00 -15.25 -22.66
CA ARG A 351 -0.16 -16.62 -23.18
C ARG A 351 1.15 -17.37 -23.02
N ALA A 352 1.13 -18.50 -22.34
CA ALA A 352 2.25 -19.43 -22.34
C ALA A 352 2.50 -19.85 -23.80
N GLN A 353 3.71 -19.67 -24.32
CA GLN A 353 4.09 -20.42 -25.51
C GLN A 353 4.08 -21.89 -25.10
N GLN A 354 3.11 -22.66 -25.57
CA GLN A 354 3.24 -24.12 -25.54
C GLN A 354 4.59 -24.41 -26.17
N LYS A 355 5.55 -24.91 -25.37
CA LYS A 355 6.74 -25.54 -25.95
C LYS A 355 6.18 -26.65 -26.82
N THR A 356 6.15 -26.43 -28.13
CA THR A 356 5.97 -27.48 -29.11
C THR A 356 7.07 -28.47 -28.78
N SER A 357 6.69 -29.59 -28.17
CA SER A 357 7.52 -30.77 -28.10
C SER A 357 7.73 -31.24 -29.54
N LEU A 358 8.70 -30.64 -30.22
CA LEU A 358 9.29 -31.23 -31.40
C LEU A 358 10.09 -32.42 -30.87
N GLY A 359 9.50 -33.60 -31.08
CA GLY A 359 10.08 -34.90 -30.74
C GLY A 359 11.19 -35.33 -31.68
#